data_AF-A0A2P5FNI6-F1
#
_entry.id   AF-A0A2P5FNI6-F1
#
_cell.length_a   1.000
_cell.length_b   1.000
_cell.length_c   1.000
_cell.angle_alpha   90.00
_cell.angle_beta   90.00
_cell.angle_gamma   90.00
#
_symmetry.space_group_name_H-M   'P 1'
#
loop_
_entity.id
_entity.type
_entity.pdbx_description
1 polymer ?
#
loop_
_entity_poly.entity_id
_entity_poly.type
_entity_poly.pdbx_seq_one_letter_code
_entity_poly.pdbx_strand_id
1 'polypeptide(L)'
;MDLDEVARLYARLNLDEDDGPASHMNQDVFASGRDQIDLCLLGKVLGNQIANLDGLRRVLRQIWHILNSFNVEKIGLNNIFLWEIRGSSTNTFG
;
A
#
# COMPACT_ATOMS: atom_id res chain seq x y z
N MET A 1 7.48 -18.29 11.53
CA MET A 1 7.94 -17.29 10.56
C MET A 1 9.36 -17.02 10.90
N ASP A 2 10.27 -17.28 9.97
CA ASP A 2 11.69 -17.12 10.20
C ASP A 2 12.06 -15.64 10.09
N LEU A 3 12.70 -15.10 11.12
CA LEU A 3 13.13 -13.70 11.16
C LEU A 3 14.18 -13.42 10.08
N ASP A 4 14.96 -14.43 9.71
CA ASP A 4 15.97 -14.32 8.66
C ASP A 4 15.34 -14.22 7.27
N GLU A 5 14.22 -14.91 7.03
CA GLU A 5 13.45 -14.81 5.79
C GLU A 5 12.85 -13.40 5.62
N VAL A 6 12.32 -12.82 6.71
CA VAL A 6 11.78 -11.46 6.71
C VAL A 6 12.90 -10.43 6.46
N ALA A 7 14.05 -10.58 7.11
CA ALA A 7 15.19 -9.69 6.92
C ALA A 7 15.72 -9.71 5.48
N ARG A 8 15.79 -10.88 4.85
CA ARG A 8 16.20 -11.03 3.44
C ARG A 8 15.22 -10.38 2.48
N LEU A 9 13.91 -10.53 2.71
CA LEU A 9 12.89 -9.90 1.89
C LEU A 9 12.94 -8.37 2.02
N TYR A 10 13.22 -7.86 3.22
CA TYR A 10 13.35 -6.42 3.46
C TYR A 10 14.59 -5.82 2.79
N ALA A 11 15.73 -6.54 2.83
CA ALA A 11 16.95 -6.11 2.15
C ALA A 11 16.75 -5.91 0.63
N ARG A 12 15.87 -6.70 0.00
CA ARG A 12 15.52 -6.61 -1.43
C ARG A 12 14.52 -5.51 -1.79
N LEU A 13 13.92 -4.86 -0.79
CA LEU A 13 12.98 -3.75 -0.97
C LEU A 13 13.65 -2.39 -0.77
N ASN A 14 14.93 -2.37 -0.39
CA ASN A 14 15.71 -1.15 -0.36
C ASN A 14 16.32 -0.92 -1.74
N LEU A 15 16.32 0.34 -2.16
CA LEU A 15 17.16 0.79 -3.26
C LEU A 15 18.61 0.71 -2.80
N ASP A 16 19.42 -0.07 -3.49
CA ASP A 16 20.86 -0.16 -3.24
C ASP A 16 21.66 0.66 -4.26
N GLU A 17 22.99 0.63 -4.12
CA GLU A 17 23.88 1.39 -5.01
C GLU A 17 23.89 0.83 -6.45
N ASP A 18 23.44 -0.43 -6.64
CA ASP A 18 23.35 -1.10 -7.94
C ASP A 18 22.05 -0.71 -8.70
N ASP A 19 21.02 -0.26 -7.99
CA ASP A 19 19.75 0.25 -8.56
C ASP A 19 19.87 1.63 -9.25
N GLY A 20 21.05 2.24 -9.18
CA GLY A 20 21.37 3.53 -9.78
C GLY A 20 20.96 4.74 -8.91
N PRO A 21 21.25 5.97 -9.37
CA PRO A 21 20.96 7.16 -8.58
C PRO A 21 19.46 7.29 -8.35
N ALA A 22 19.06 7.40 -7.07
CA ALA A 22 17.69 7.67 -6.69
C ALA A 22 17.19 8.94 -7.40
N SER A 23 16.30 8.76 -8.38
CA SER A 23 15.71 9.88 -9.09
C SER A 23 14.68 10.54 -8.19
N HIS A 24 15.00 11.73 -7.69
CA HIS A 24 14.04 12.51 -6.92
C HIS A 24 12.86 12.88 -7.81
N MET A 25 11.68 12.37 -7.45
CA MET A 25 10.44 12.73 -8.12
C MET A 25 10.20 14.23 -7.94
N ASN A 26 10.03 14.94 -9.06
CA ASN A 26 9.79 16.39 -9.05
C ASN A 26 8.53 16.69 -8.22
N GLN A 27 8.65 17.63 -7.27
CA GLN A 27 7.55 17.99 -6.36
C GLN A 27 6.32 18.51 -7.08
N ASP A 28 6.47 19.20 -8.22
CA ASP A 28 5.35 19.69 -9.02
C ASP A 28 4.63 18.53 -9.71
N VAL A 29 5.38 17.53 -10.20
CA VAL A 29 4.84 16.29 -10.77
C VAL A 29 4.15 15.44 -9.70
N PHE A 30 4.72 15.39 -8.50
CA PHE A 30 4.08 14.74 -7.35
C PHE A 30 2.81 15.47 -6.94
N ALA A 31 2.82 16.81 -6.87
CA ALA A 31 1.65 17.60 -6.49
C ALA A 31 0.53 17.51 -7.53
N SER A 32 0.85 17.58 -8.83
CA SER A 32 -0.14 17.42 -9.90
C SER A 32 -0.65 15.98 -10.05
N GLY A 33 0.19 15.01 -9.73
CA GLY A 33 -0.15 13.59 -9.75
C GLY A 33 -0.78 13.09 -8.45
N ARG A 34 -0.72 13.84 -7.35
CA ARG A 34 -1.16 13.40 -6.01
C ARG A 34 -2.60 12.92 -5.98
N ASP A 35 -3.46 13.58 -6.74
CA ASP A 35 -4.88 13.26 -6.85
C ASP A 35 -5.16 12.15 -7.89
N GLN A 36 -4.16 11.80 -8.71
CA GLN A 36 -4.19 10.75 -9.74
C GLN A 36 -3.36 9.51 -9.41
N ILE A 37 -2.51 9.54 -8.38
CA ILE A 37 -1.79 8.37 -7.90
C ILE A 37 -2.80 7.54 -7.14
N ASP A 38 -3.41 6.58 -7.82
CA ASP A 38 -4.09 5.47 -7.17
C ASP A 38 -3.04 4.75 -6.31
N LEU A 39 -3.09 5.00 -5.01
CA LEU A 39 -2.18 4.39 -4.05
C LEU A 39 -2.67 2.95 -3.81
N CYS A 40 -2.07 2.03 -4.56
CA CYS A 40 -2.22 0.60 -4.38
C CYS A 40 -1.18 0.10 -3.37
N LEU A 41 -1.61 -0.24 -2.16
CA LEU A 41 -0.77 -0.92 -1.17
C LEU A 41 -0.99 -2.42 -1.27
N LEU A 42 0.08 -3.19 -1.27
CA LEU A 42 0.02 -4.65 -1.16
C LEU A 42 0.57 -5.07 0.20
N GLY A 43 -0.06 -6.03 0.85
CA GLY A 43 0.46 -6.53 2.12
C GLY A 43 -0.11 -7.86 2.52
N LYS A 44 0.60 -8.50 3.45
CA LYS A 44 0.34 -9.87 3.88
C LYS A 44 0.06 -9.89 5.38
N VAL A 45 -1.08 -10.44 5.77
CA VAL A 45 -1.37 -10.72 7.18
C VAL A 45 -0.61 -11.98 7.57
N LEU A 46 0.29 -11.81 8.53
CA LEU A 46 1.15 -12.86 9.05
C LEU A 46 0.33 -13.71 10.03
N GLY A 47 -0.11 -14.88 9.59
CA GLY A 47 -0.88 -15.80 10.40
C GLY A 47 -1.38 -17.00 9.61
N ASN A 48 -1.62 -18.12 10.29
CA ASN A 48 -2.11 -19.36 9.67
C ASN A 48 -3.63 -19.39 9.52
N GLN A 49 -4.34 -18.43 10.13
CA GLN A 49 -5.79 -18.29 10.01
C GLN A 49 -6.15 -17.28 8.94
N ILE A 50 -7.23 -17.51 8.22
CA ILE A 50 -7.74 -16.56 7.21
C ILE A 50 -8.17 -15.28 7.93
N ALA A 51 -7.59 -14.15 7.53
CA ALA A 51 -7.94 -12.87 8.13
C ALA A 51 -9.38 -12.47 7.74
N ASN A 52 -10.16 -12.02 8.72
CA ASN A 52 -11.45 -11.40 8.47
C ASN A 52 -11.24 -10.03 7.81
N LEU A 53 -11.69 -9.90 6.56
CA LEU A 53 -11.50 -8.70 5.75
C LEU A 53 -12.17 -7.45 6.36
N ASP A 54 -13.36 -7.58 6.94
CA ASP A 54 -14.06 -6.48 7.59
C ASP A 54 -13.35 -6.01 8.85
N GLY A 55 -12.84 -6.97 9.64
CA GLY A 55 -12.02 -6.70 10.82
C GLY A 55 -10.73 -5.97 10.46
N LEU A 56 -10.03 -6.48 9.44
CA LEU A 56 -8.80 -5.89 8.91
C LEU A 56 -9.05 -4.46 8.41
N ARG A 57 -10.12 -4.24 7.65
CA ARG A 57 -10.51 -2.91 7.14
C ARG A 57 -10.78 -1.92 8.26
N ARG A 58 -11.42 -2.36 9.36
CA ARG A 58 -11.66 -1.52 10.54
C ARG A 58 -10.37 -1.14 11.25
N VAL A 59 -9.47 -2.10 11.46
CA VAL A 59 -8.18 -1.86 12.12
C VAL A 59 -7.30 -0.92 11.29
N LEU A 60 -7.20 -1.14 9.98
CA LEU A 60 -6.39 -0.29 9.11
C LEU A 60 -6.89 1.16 9.06
N ARG A 61 -8.21 1.38 9.07
CA ARG A 61 -8.78 2.74 9.21
C ARG A 61 -8.27 3.45 10.46
N GLN A 62 -8.16 2.71 11.57
CA GLN A 62 -7.71 3.28 12.84
C GLN A 62 -6.21 3.55 12.85
N ILE A 63 -5.40 2.65 12.30
CA ILE A 63 -3.92 2.78 12.30
C ILE A 63 -3.46 3.84 11.30
N TRP A 64 -4.01 3.83 10.08
CA TRP A 64 -3.54 4.68 8.99
C TRP A 64 -4.27 6.03 8.91
N HIS A 65 -5.27 6.26 9.76
CA HIS A 65 -6.08 7.48 9.76
C HIS A 65 -6.62 7.86 8.37
N ILE A 66 -6.95 6.87 7.55
CA ILE A 66 -7.44 7.11 6.18
C ILE A 66 -8.86 7.66 6.28
N LEU A 67 -9.02 8.93 5.88
CA LEU A 67 -10.30 9.62 5.79
C LEU A 67 -11.11 9.18 4.56
N ASN A 68 -10.44 8.74 3.50
CA ASN A 68 -11.07 8.34 2.24
C ASN A 68 -11.55 6.88 2.28
N SER A 69 -12.54 6.57 1.45
CA SER A 69 -12.92 5.18 1.20
C SER A 69 -11.77 4.47 0.47
N PHE A 70 -11.36 3.33 1.02
CA PHE A 70 -10.43 2.42 0.33
C PHE A 70 -11.10 1.08 0.11
N ASN A 71 -10.71 0.44 -0.99
CA ASN A 71 -11.10 -0.92 -1.34
C ASN A 71 -10.08 -1.91 -0.77
N VAL A 72 -10.52 -3.12 -0.42
CA VAL A 72 -9.66 -4.21 0.02
C VAL A 72 -10.02 -5.44 -0.77
N GLU A 73 -9.07 -5.97 -1.52
CA GLU A 73 -9.22 -7.22 -2.25
C GLU A 73 -8.27 -8.26 -1.69
N LYS A 74 -8.75 -9.50 -1.51
CA LYS A 74 -7.89 -10.63 -1.18
C LYS A 74 -7.31 -11.20 -2.46
N ILE A 75 -5.99 -11.24 -2.56
CA ILE A 75 -5.29 -11.84 -3.70
C ILE A 75 -4.97 -13.30 -3.39
N GLY A 76 -5.72 -14.20 -4.03
CA GLY A 76 -5.51 -15.65 -3.97
C GLY A 76 -5.94 -16.29 -2.65
N LEU A 77 -5.40 -17.49 -2.38
CA LEU A 77 -5.77 -18.29 -1.20
C LEU A 77 -5.08 -17.81 0.09
N ASN A 78 -3.93 -17.17 -0.05
CA ASN A 78 -3.11 -16.69 1.05
C ASN A 78 -3.67 -15.41 1.67
N ASN A 79 -3.17 -15.04 2.84
CA ASN A 79 -3.51 -13.79 3.52
C ASN A 79 -2.85 -12.56 2.88
N ILE A 80 -2.90 -12.45 1.55
CA ILE A 80 -2.37 -11.32 0.78
C ILE A 80 -3.55 -10.44 0.38
N PHE A 81 -3.41 -9.14 0.60
CA PHE A 81 -4.44 -8.15 0.35
C PHE A 81 -3.87 -6.99 -0.44
N LEU A 82 -4.65 -6.52 -1.41
CA LEU A 82 -4.44 -5.29 -2.13
C LEU A 82 -5.41 -4.25 -1.57
N TRP A 83 -4.87 -3.08 -1.25
CA TRP A 83 -5.63 -1.92 -0.82
C TRP A 83 -5.51 -0.84 -1.87
N GLU A 84 -6.64 -0.42 -2.42
CA GLU A 84 -6.71 0.69 -3.36
C GLU A 84 -7.29 1.88 -2.60
N ILE A 85 -6.46 2.90 -2.37
CA ILE A 85 -6.91 4.17 -1.81
C ILE A 85 -7.19 5.09 -2.98
N ARG A 86 -8.46 5.39 -3.22
CA ARG A 86 -8.82 6.35 -4.26
C ARG A 86 -8.50 7.76 -3.79
N GLY A 87 -7.75 8.47 -4.62
CA GLY A 87 -7.66 9.91 -4.54
C GLY A 87 -9.07 10.50 -4.68
N SER A 88 -9.45 11.40 -3.79
CA SER A 88 -10.68 12.17 -3.88
C SER A 88 -10.61 13.07 -5.12
N SER A 89 -11.00 12.55 -6.27
CA SER A 89 -11.22 13.33 -7.48
C SER A 89 -12.52 14.14 -7.30
N THR A 90 -12.44 15.27 -6.61
CA THR A 90 -13.46 16.31 -6.73
C THR A 90 -13.25 17.05 -8.04
N ASN A 91 -13.66 16.42 -9.15
CA ASN A 91 -13.87 17.15 -10.40
C ASN A 91 -15.24 17.83 -10.32
N THR A 92 -15.28 19.02 -9.72
CA THR A 92 -16.29 20.03 -10.05
C THR A 92 -15.85 20.74 -11.32
N PHE A 93 -16.37 20.32 -12.47
CA PHE A 93 -16.45 21.18 -13.64
C PHE A 93 -17.84 21.81 -13.66
N GLY A 94 -17.87 23.14 -13.55
CA GLY A 94 -19.05 23.98 -13.80
C GLY A 94 -19.19 24.32 -15.27
#